data_AF-A0A2N3GW36-F1
#
_entry.id   AF-A0A2N3GW36-F1
#
_cell.length_a   1.000
_cell.length_b   1.000
_cell.length_c   1.000
_cell.angle_alpha   90.00
_cell.angle_beta   90.00
_cell.angle_gamma   90.00
#
_symmetry.space_group_name_H-M   'P 1'
#
loop_
_entity.id
_entity.type
_entity.pdbx_description
1 polymer ?
#
loop_
_entity_poly.entity_id
_entity_poly.type
_entity_poly.pdbx_seq_one_letter_code
_entity_poly.pdbx_strand_id
1 'polypeptide(L)'
;MARFENDPGEGHPLVIDLEPGTYAWCRCGKTHNPPWCDGSHEGSGIEPQQFEIEEAGPVAICNCGLTANPPYCDGSHTAIE
;
A
#
# COMPACT_ATOMS: atom_id res chain seq x y z
N MET A 1 -9.55 11.13 -4.48
CA MET A 1 -8.39 11.47 -5.36
C MET A 1 -7.35 10.37 -5.22
N ALA A 2 -6.80 9.88 -6.33
CA ALA A 2 -5.79 8.82 -6.33
C ALA A 2 -4.48 9.30 -5.66
N ARG A 3 -3.87 8.43 -4.83
CA ARG A 3 -2.58 8.72 -4.18
C ARG A 3 -1.40 8.57 -5.15
N PHE A 4 -1.51 7.63 -6.08
CA PHE A 4 -0.46 7.28 -7.02
C PHE A 4 -0.86 7.66 -8.45
N GLU A 5 0.10 7.99 -9.31
CA GLU A 5 -0.18 8.33 -10.72
C GLU A 5 -0.80 7.14 -11.48
N ASN A 6 -0.38 5.92 -11.15
CA ASN A 6 -0.87 4.66 -11.74
C ASN A 6 -1.69 3.84 -10.72
N ASP A 7 -2.53 4.51 -9.93
CA ASP A 7 -3.34 3.90 -8.88
C ASP A 7 -4.44 2.97 -9.46
N PRO A 8 -4.34 1.64 -9.33
CA PRO A 8 -5.35 0.72 -9.86
C PRO A 8 -6.63 0.66 -9.01
N GLY A 9 -6.62 1.23 -7.80
CA GLY A 9 -7.75 1.23 -6.87
C GLY A 9 -8.49 2.57 -6.83
N GLU A 10 -8.05 3.58 -7.56
CA GLU A 10 -8.66 4.92 -7.56
C GLU A 10 -8.86 5.49 -6.12
N GLY A 11 -7.89 5.27 -5.22
CA GLY A 11 -7.95 5.64 -3.81
C GLY A 11 -8.59 4.60 -2.88
N HIS A 12 -9.23 3.55 -3.41
CA HIS A 12 -9.76 2.42 -2.65
C HIS A 12 -8.67 1.42 -2.30
N PRO A 13 -8.86 0.60 -1.26
CA PRO A 13 -7.93 -0.47 -0.92
C PRO A 13 -7.83 -1.52 -2.02
N LEU A 14 -6.66 -2.13 -2.13
CA LEU A 14 -6.42 -3.25 -3.03
C LEU A 14 -6.56 -4.54 -2.26
N VAL A 15 -7.53 -5.37 -2.64
CA VAL A 15 -7.69 -6.72 -2.10
C VAL A 15 -6.86 -7.66 -2.98
N ILE A 16 -5.80 -8.21 -2.41
CA ILE A 16 -4.79 -8.99 -3.14
C ILE A 16 -4.61 -10.33 -2.42
N ASP A 17 -4.68 -11.43 -3.15
CA ASP A 17 -4.26 -12.75 -2.66
C ASP A 17 -2.73 -12.77 -2.54
N LEU A 18 -2.23 -12.81 -1.31
CA LEU A 18 -0.80 -12.87 -1.01
C LEU A 18 -0.41 -14.28 -0.61
N GLU A 19 0.78 -14.71 -1.03
CA GLU A 19 1.41 -15.95 -0.56
C GLU A 19 2.25 -15.67 0.70
N PRO A 20 2.64 -16.69 1.47
CA PRO A 20 3.56 -16.51 2.58
C PRO A 20 4.88 -15.89 2.11
N GLY A 21 5.33 -14.84 2.82
CA GLY A 21 6.55 -14.13 2.45
C GLY A 21 6.63 -12.72 3.01
N THR A 22 7.77 -12.09 2.76
CA THR A 22 8.04 -10.70 3.14
C THR A 22 7.72 -9.74 2.00
N TYR A 23 6.96 -8.70 2.31
CA TYR A 23 6.53 -7.69 1.36
C TYR A 23 6.94 -6.30 1.86
N ALA A 24 7.10 -5.35 0.93
CA ALA A 24 7.42 -3.96 1.23
C ALA A 24 6.30 -3.04 0.72
N TRP A 25 5.55 -2.42 1.63
CA TRP A 25 4.48 -1.50 1.32
C TRP A 25 5.00 -0.07 1.08
N CYS A 26 4.49 0.59 0.05
CA CYS A 26 4.92 1.93 -0.33
C CYS A 26 4.36 3.00 0.62
N ARG A 27 5.27 3.72 1.29
CA ARG A 27 4.95 4.87 2.14
C ARG A 27 5.18 6.22 1.49
N CYS A 28 5.99 6.29 0.43
CA CYS A 28 6.44 7.56 -0.14
C CYS A 28 5.48 8.18 -1.17
N GLY A 29 4.53 7.42 -1.72
CA GLY A 29 3.62 7.92 -2.76
C GLY A 29 4.19 7.92 -4.18
N LYS A 30 5.45 7.50 -4.37
CA LYS A 30 6.17 7.61 -5.66
C LYS A 30 6.25 6.30 -6.44
N THR A 31 5.69 5.21 -5.94
CA THR A 31 5.77 3.91 -6.61
C THR A 31 5.00 3.91 -7.93
N HIS A 32 5.56 3.25 -8.93
CA HIS A 32 4.90 2.91 -10.19
C HIS A 32 4.26 1.52 -10.16
N ASN A 33 4.41 0.81 -9.04
CA ASN A 33 3.78 -0.48 -8.79
C ASN A 33 2.98 -0.47 -7.48
N PRO A 34 1.90 0.34 -7.36
CA PRO A 34 1.06 0.34 -6.16
C PRO A 34 0.48 -1.05 -5.86
N PRO A 35 0.39 -1.44 -4.57
CA PRO A 35 0.72 -0.68 -3.37
C PRO A 35 2.17 -0.90 -2.89
N TRP A 36 3.01 -1.52 -3.71
CA TRP A 36 4.32 -2.04 -3.33
C TRP A 36 5.43 -1.02 -3.51
N CYS A 37 6.50 -1.15 -2.72
CA CYS A 37 7.71 -0.39 -2.93
C CYS A 37 8.49 -0.91 -4.14
N ASP A 38 8.85 -0.02 -5.06
CA ASP A 38 9.64 -0.30 -6.27
C ASP A 38 11.04 0.35 -6.24
N GLY A 39 11.41 0.97 -5.12
CA GLY A 39 12.67 1.73 -4.97
C GLY A 39 12.54 3.24 -5.19
N SER A 40 11.41 3.73 -5.72
CA SER A 40 11.20 5.16 -6.00
C SER A 40 11.18 6.08 -4.75
N HIS A 41 11.35 5.50 -3.56
CA HIS A 41 11.46 6.24 -2.30
C HIS A 41 12.84 6.87 -2.09
N GLU A 42 13.88 6.47 -2.83
CA GLU A 42 15.22 7.04 -2.71
C GLU A 42 15.21 8.58 -2.79
N GLY A 43 15.94 9.23 -1.87
CA GLY A 43 15.99 10.69 -1.76
C GLY A 43 14.74 11.36 -1.17
N SER A 44 13.67 10.61 -0.84
CA SER A 44 12.48 11.17 -0.17
C SER A 44 12.61 11.24 1.37
N GLY A 45 13.56 10.51 1.96
CA GLY A 45 13.67 10.35 3.41
C GLY A 45 12.56 9.50 4.04
N ILE A 46 11.72 8.86 3.22
CA ILE A 46 10.62 8.00 3.66
C ILE A 46 10.94 6.56 3.26
N GLU A 47 11.07 5.68 4.23
CA GLU A 47 11.34 4.26 4.00
C GLU A 47 10.02 3.45 3.84
N PRO A 48 10.00 2.40 3.01
CA PRO A 48 8.86 1.49 2.92
C PRO A 48 8.65 0.71 4.23
N GLN A 49 7.42 0.27 4.48
CA GLN A 49 7.13 -0.61 5.62
C GLN A 49 7.24 -2.07 5.17
N GLN A 50 8.17 -2.81 5.77
CA GLN A 50 8.22 -4.26 5.60
C GLN A 50 7.19 -4.92 6.51
N PHE A 51 6.56 -6.00 6.01
CA PHE A 51 5.65 -6.86 6.76
C PHE A 51 5.73 -8.29 6.22
N GLU A 52 5.25 -9.24 7.03
CA GLU A 52 5.25 -10.66 6.71
C GLU A 52 3.82 -11.19 6.61
N ILE A 53 3.59 -12.06 5.64
CA ILE A 53 2.39 -12.89 5.52
C ILE A 53 2.78 -14.31 5.90
N GLU A 54 2.11 -14.89 6.89
CA GLU A 54 2.39 -16.25 7.37
C GLU A 54 1.59 -17.31 6.59
N GLU A 55 0.39 -16.96 6.14
CA GLU A 55 -0.55 -17.85 5.47
C GLU A 55 -1.09 -17.20 4.19
N ALA A 56 -1.25 -18.01 3.13
CA ALA A 56 -1.78 -17.53 1.87
C ALA A 56 -3.24 -17.05 2.02
N GLY A 57 -3.58 -15.90 1.45
CA GLY A 57 -4.97 -15.46 1.42
C GLY A 57 -5.18 -14.01 0.99
N PRO A 58 -6.46 -13.60 0.85
CA PRO A 58 -6.81 -12.25 0.46
C PRO A 58 -6.55 -11.26 1.59
N VAL A 59 -5.81 -10.21 1.28
CA VAL A 59 -5.46 -9.13 2.21
C VAL A 59 -5.87 -7.78 1.61
N ALA A 60 -6.57 -6.97 2.39
CA ALA A 60 -6.90 -5.60 2.01
C ALA A 60 -5.74 -4.65 2.36
N ILE A 61 -4.95 -4.29 1.37
CA ILE A 61 -3.79 -3.39 1.51
C ILE A 61 -4.23 -1.94 1.28
N CYS A 62 -3.73 -1.06 2.15
CA CYS A 62 -3.97 0.37 2.03
C CYS A 62 -3.32 0.93 0.76
N ASN A 63 -4.11 1.70 0.03
CA ASN A 63 -3.69 2.29 -1.24
C ASN A 63 -3.98 3.80 -1.31
N CYS A 64 -4.91 4.33 -0.50
CA CYS A 64 -5.02 5.78 -0.24
C CYS A 64 -3.86 6.36 0.58
N GLY A 65 -3.14 5.50 1.30
CA GLY A 65 -2.03 5.84 2.20
C GLY A 65 -2.38 6.76 3.37
N LEU A 66 -3.64 6.77 3.80
CA LEU A 66 -4.13 7.44 5.01
C LEU A 66 -4.36 6.51 6.20
N THR A 67 -4.11 5.20 6.04
CA THR A 67 -4.31 4.22 7.11
C THR A 67 -3.51 4.55 8.37
N ALA A 68 -4.14 4.39 9.52
CA ALA A 68 -3.51 4.36 10.83
C ALA A 68 -3.02 2.95 11.22
N ASN A 69 -3.37 1.93 10.42
CA ASN A 69 -2.95 0.53 10.61
C ASN A 69 -2.16 -0.01 9.41
N PRO A 70 -1.01 0.59 9.06
CA PRO A 70 -0.24 0.14 7.90
C PRO A 70 0.30 -1.29 8.09
N PRO A 71 0.39 -2.09 7.02
CA PRO A 71 0.05 -1.77 5.62
C PRO A 71 -1.43 -1.97 5.27
N TYR A 72 -2.28 -2.33 6.23
CA TYR A 72 -3.66 -2.76 6.01
C TYR A 72 -4.62 -1.59 5.82
N CYS A 73 -5.71 -1.83 5.11
CA CYS A 73 -6.82 -0.90 5.06
C CYS A 73 -7.57 -0.84 6.39
N ASP A 74 -7.89 0.36 6.86
CA ASP A 74 -8.70 0.63 8.05
C ASP A 74 -9.96 1.45 7.76
N GLY A 75 -10.27 1.67 6.48
CA GLY A 75 -11.42 2.49 6.05
C GLY A 75 -11.15 3.99 5.95
N SER A 76 -9.94 4.48 6.28
CA SER A 76 -9.62 5.92 6.24
C SER A 76 -9.80 6.57 4.86
N HIS A 77 -9.82 5.79 3.78
CA HIS A 77 -10.10 6.29 2.42
C HIS A 77 -11.50 6.89 2.27
N THR A 78 -12.47 6.48 3.09
CA THR A 78 -13.86 6.98 3.03
C THR A 78 -14.00 8.43 3.50
N ALA A 79 -13.01 8.94 4.25
CA ALA A 79 -13.04 10.31 4.80
C ALA A 79 -12.66 11.39 3.77
N ILE A 80 -12.19 10.99 2.59
CA ILE A 80 -11.72 11.88 1.50
C ILE A 80 -12.48 11.64 0.18
N GLU A 81 -13.60 10.92 0.24
CA GLU A 81 -14.56 10.77 -0.86
C GLU A 81 -15.54 11.93 -0.97
#